data_AF-N9LRY0-F1
#
_entry.id   AF-N9LRY0-F1
#
_cell.length_a   1.000
_cell.length_b   1.000
_cell.length_c   1.000
_cell.angle_alpha   90.00
_cell.angle_beta   90.00
_cell.angle_gamma   90.00
#
_symmetry.space_group_name_H-M   'P 1'
#
loop_
_entity.id
_entity.type
_entity.pdbx_description
1 polymer ?
#
loop_
_entity_poly.entity_id
_entity_poly.type
_entity_poly.pdbx_seq_one_letter_code
_entity_poly.pdbx_strand_id
1 'polypeptide(L)'
;MLEKEFTTLNFPKDYQVGWLFGINRKSNQYDKNVFYADAIDQVNVPSDISIMLNVDSQAALSMRWLTEIESTQLKQLYLGQTKINNENIQFISHLTSLEMLSFCHVYENINDLGTHYLRSLINMRKLYLNSTDIGNITLSYLSNMHQLEYLSIGATNVTDNGLKHLYRLSSLKEISFDLAYSGGRRNYVTLKGIEDLQYCLPECKITVSDLSYLLSDG
;
A
#
# COMPACT_ATOMS: atom_id res chain seq x y z
N MET A 1 -31.50 19.50 14.99
CA MET A 1 -30.64 18.32 14.71
C MET A 1 -29.95 18.60 13.39
N LEU A 2 -28.63 18.52 13.32
CA LEU A 2 -27.94 18.59 12.03
C LEU A 2 -28.27 17.31 11.27
N GLU A 3 -28.79 17.43 10.04
CA GLU A 3 -28.93 16.28 9.15
C GLU A 3 -27.55 15.69 8.91
N LYS A 4 -27.41 14.37 9.11
CA LYS A 4 -26.16 13.69 8.75
C LYS A 4 -26.06 13.70 7.24
N GLU A 5 -24.97 14.26 6.72
CA GLU A 5 -24.63 14.12 5.30
C GLU A 5 -24.15 12.70 5.02
N PHE A 6 -24.50 12.17 3.85
CA PHE A 6 -24.08 10.86 3.38
C PHE A 6 -23.44 10.98 2.00
N THR A 7 -22.46 10.13 1.74
CA THR A 7 -21.95 9.84 0.40
C THR A 7 -22.39 8.43 -0.01
N THR A 8 -22.64 8.23 -1.30
CA THR A 8 -23.02 6.93 -1.85
C THR A 8 -21.83 6.34 -2.60
N LEU A 9 -21.35 5.19 -2.16
CA LEU A 9 -20.38 4.40 -2.92
C LEU A 9 -21.14 3.45 -3.84
N ASN A 10 -20.75 3.39 -5.11
CA ASN A 10 -21.38 2.54 -6.11
C ASN A 10 -20.47 1.35 -6.43
N PHE A 11 -21.02 0.15 -6.27
CA PHE A 11 -20.37 -1.13 -6.58
C PHE A 11 -21.20 -1.91 -7.63
N PRO A 12 -20.64 -2.97 -8.23
CA PRO A 12 -21.40 -3.90 -9.05
C PRO A 12 -22.64 -4.42 -8.32
N LYS A 13 -23.75 -4.56 -9.04
CA LYS A 13 -25.03 -5.02 -8.48
C LYS A 13 -25.10 -6.53 -8.27
N ASP A 14 -24.43 -7.26 -9.15
CA ASP A 14 -24.61 -8.70 -9.28
C ASP A 14 -23.62 -9.53 -8.45
N TYR A 15 -22.60 -8.89 -7.87
CA TYR A 15 -21.60 -9.56 -7.05
C TYR A 15 -20.95 -8.59 -6.06
N GLN A 16 -20.59 -9.13 -4.90
CA GLN A 16 -19.84 -8.42 -3.87
C GLN A 16 -18.36 -8.29 -4.29
N VAL A 17 -17.79 -7.10 -4.11
CA VAL A 17 -16.37 -6.82 -4.42
C VAL A 17 -15.45 -6.88 -3.21
N GLY A 18 -16.01 -7.03 -2.01
CA GLY A 18 -15.26 -7.05 -0.77
C GLY A 18 -16.06 -6.50 0.40
N TRP A 19 -15.37 -5.92 1.37
CA TRP A 19 -15.94 -5.46 2.63
C TRP A 19 -15.46 -4.05 2.97
N LEU A 20 -16.41 -3.19 3.34
CA LEU A 20 -16.16 -1.85 3.82
C LEU A 20 -16.01 -1.85 5.33
N PHE A 21 -15.06 -1.06 5.81
CA PHE A 21 -14.85 -0.83 7.23
C PHE A 21 -14.74 0.67 7.51
N GLY A 22 -15.37 1.12 8.59
CA GLY A 22 -15.17 2.45 9.15
C GLY A 22 -13.82 2.53 9.86
N ILE A 23 -12.98 3.47 9.46
CA ILE A 23 -11.64 3.65 10.00
C ILE A 23 -11.71 4.28 11.38
N ASN A 24 -11.16 3.58 12.37
CA ASN A 24 -11.05 4.11 13.72
C ASN A 24 -9.81 4.98 13.86
N ARG A 25 -9.96 6.30 13.63
CA ARG A 25 -8.86 7.26 13.76
C ARG A 25 -8.34 7.45 15.20
N LYS A 26 -9.06 6.94 16.23
CA LYS A 26 -8.63 7.03 17.63
C LYS A 26 -7.65 5.92 18.01
N SER A 27 -7.56 4.85 17.24
CA SER A 27 -6.52 3.84 17.41
C SER A 27 -5.38 4.07 16.42
N ASN A 28 -4.15 4.17 16.91
CA ASN A 28 -2.95 4.04 16.07
C ASN A 28 -2.80 2.61 15.49
N GLN A 29 -3.74 1.72 15.81
CA GLN A 29 -3.85 0.34 15.34
C GLN A 29 -4.98 0.29 14.30
N TYR A 30 -4.62 -0.04 13.07
CA TYR A 30 -5.51 -0.09 11.91
C TYR A 30 -6.40 -1.34 11.94
N ASP A 31 -6.00 -2.34 12.72
CA ASP A 31 -6.64 -3.64 12.92
C ASP A 31 -7.95 -3.54 13.75
N LYS A 32 -8.30 -2.32 14.19
CA LYS A 32 -9.55 -2.01 14.90
C LYS A 32 -10.58 -1.28 14.02
N ASN A 33 -10.37 -1.27 12.70
CA ASN A 33 -11.40 -0.84 11.76
C ASN A 33 -12.67 -1.66 11.98
N VAL A 34 -13.82 -0.99 11.98
CA VAL A 34 -15.10 -1.62 12.32
C VAL A 34 -15.81 -1.99 11.04
N PHE A 35 -16.23 -3.26 10.92
CA PHE A 35 -17.02 -3.69 9.77
C PHE A 35 -18.23 -2.78 9.58
N TYR A 36 -18.40 -2.29 8.35
CA TYR A 36 -19.46 -1.35 8.01
C TYR A 36 -20.52 -2.02 7.12
N ALA A 37 -20.11 -2.58 5.98
CA ALA A 37 -21.03 -3.24 5.04
C ALA A 37 -20.27 -4.12 4.05
N ASP A 38 -20.98 -5.04 3.41
CA ASP A 38 -20.52 -5.67 2.17
C ASP A 38 -20.49 -4.62 1.04
N ALA A 39 -19.46 -4.66 0.20
CA ALA A 39 -19.33 -3.76 -0.94
C ALA A 39 -20.08 -4.34 -2.16
N ILE A 40 -21.39 -4.08 -2.22
CA ILE A 40 -22.28 -4.52 -3.31
C ILE A 40 -23.37 -3.47 -3.55
N ASP A 41 -23.73 -3.24 -4.82
CA ASP A 41 -24.69 -2.21 -5.25
C ASP A 41 -24.37 -0.83 -4.61
N GLN A 42 -25.36 -0.13 -4.05
CA GLN A 42 -25.17 1.17 -3.43
C GLN A 42 -25.01 1.06 -1.92
N VAL A 43 -23.92 1.63 -1.39
CA VAL A 43 -23.70 1.75 0.05
C VAL A 43 -23.64 3.21 0.45
N ASN A 44 -24.60 3.64 1.28
CA ASN A 44 -24.62 4.98 1.86
C ASN A 44 -23.76 5.02 3.13
N VAL A 45 -22.79 5.93 3.14
CA VAL A 45 -21.83 6.12 4.22
C VAL A 45 -21.94 7.55 4.75
N PRO A 46 -22.13 7.75 6.07
CA PRO A 46 -22.02 9.08 6.68
C PRO A 46 -20.72 9.79 6.28
N SER A 47 -20.79 11.04 5.84
CA SER A 47 -19.64 11.78 5.31
C SER A 47 -18.50 11.99 6.33
N ASP A 48 -18.76 11.80 7.63
CA ASP A 48 -17.78 11.88 8.71
C ASP A 48 -16.99 10.58 8.93
N ILE A 49 -17.39 9.47 8.28
CA ILE A 49 -16.71 8.18 8.36
C ILE A 49 -15.70 8.05 7.23
N SER A 50 -14.43 7.85 7.59
CA SER A 50 -13.40 7.44 6.63
C SER A 50 -13.49 5.95 6.35
N ILE A 51 -13.41 5.54 5.10
CA ILE A 51 -13.62 4.15 4.69
C ILE A 51 -12.32 3.46 4.27
N MET A 52 -12.18 2.22 4.76
CA MET A 52 -11.29 1.21 4.22
C MET A 52 -12.10 0.22 3.39
N LEU A 53 -11.60 -0.14 2.21
CA LEU A 53 -12.11 -1.24 1.41
C LEU A 53 -11.10 -2.40 1.41
N ASN A 54 -11.54 -3.56 1.89
CA ASN A 54 -10.83 -4.82 1.70
C ASN A 54 -11.44 -5.55 0.50
N VAL A 55 -10.65 -5.75 -0.56
CA VAL A 55 -11.12 -6.30 -1.83
C VAL A 55 -11.09 -7.82 -1.80
N ASP A 56 -12.18 -8.44 -2.24
CA ASP A 56 -12.23 -9.89 -2.43
C ASP A 56 -11.29 -10.36 -3.54
N SER A 57 -10.70 -11.55 -3.35
CA SER A 57 -9.72 -12.13 -4.27
C SER A 57 -10.23 -12.32 -5.71
N GLN A 58 -11.52 -12.61 -5.90
CA GLN A 58 -12.12 -12.78 -7.22
C GLN A 58 -12.42 -11.43 -7.87
N ALA A 59 -12.94 -10.48 -7.09
CA ALA A 59 -13.22 -9.13 -7.56
C ALA A 59 -11.95 -8.38 -7.97
N ALA A 60 -10.80 -8.72 -7.39
CA ALA A 60 -9.51 -8.15 -7.75
C ALA A 60 -9.00 -8.57 -9.15
N LEU A 61 -9.53 -9.66 -9.75
CA LEU A 61 -9.16 -10.09 -11.11
C LEU A 61 -9.52 -9.03 -12.17
N SER A 62 -10.55 -8.22 -11.90
CA SER A 62 -10.94 -7.08 -12.73
C SER A 62 -11.36 -5.91 -11.84
N MET A 63 -10.46 -4.94 -11.71
CA MET A 63 -10.68 -3.77 -10.85
C MET A 63 -11.33 -2.58 -11.56
N ARG A 64 -11.93 -2.78 -12.75
CA ARG A 64 -12.59 -1.70 -13.50
C ARG A 64 -13.69 -1.02 -12.68
N TRP A 65 -14.36 -1.74 -11.78
CA TRP A 65 -15.38 -1.18 -10.90
C TRP A 65 -14.83 -0.09 -9.96
N LEU A 66 -13.53 -0.03 -9.70
CA LEU A 66 -12.93 1.06 -8.92
C LEU A 66 -13.06 2.43 -9.62
N THR A 67 -13.31 2.49 -10.94
CA THR A 67 -13.52 3.77 -11.65
C THR A 67 -14.81 4.46 -11.26
N GLU A 68 -15.77 3.74 -10.69
CA GLU A 68 -17.04 4.29 -10.18
C GLU A 68 -16.89 4.87 -8.76
N ILE A 69 -15.74 4.64 -8.11
CA ILE A 69 -15.43 5.17 -6.78
C ILE A 69 -14.71 6.50 -6.95
N GLU A 70 -15.25 7.55 -6.34
CA GLU A 70 -14.66 8.89 -6.40
C GLU A 70 -13.35 8.96 -5.60
N SER A 71 -12.48 9.89 -5.99
CA SER A 71 -11.10 10.00 -5.48
C SER A 71 -10.99 10.25 -3.97
N THR A 72 -12.07 10.69 -3.33
CA THR A 72 -12.15 11.08 -1.91
C THR A 72 -12.87 10.05 -1.03
N GLN A 73 -13.56 9.08 -1.63
CA GLN A 73 -14.44 8.16 -0.90
C GLN A 73 -13.68 7.06 -0.14
N LEU A 74 -12.46 6.72 -0.57
CA LEU A 74 -11.61 5.73 0.07
C LEU A 74 -10.36 6.35 0.67
N LYS A 75 -10.03 5.92 1.89
CA LYS A 75 -8.79 6.28 2.58
C LYS A 75 -7.80 5.13 2.66
N GLN A 76 -8.30 3.90 2.66
CA GLN A 76 -7.44 2.71 2.76
C GLN A 76 -7.95 1.66 1.77
N LEU A 77 -7.04 1.06 1.01
CA LEU A 77 -7.36 -0.01 0.06
C LEU A 77 -6.46 -1.22 0.34
N TYR A 78 -7.08 -2.34 0.67
CA TYR A 78 -6.39 -3.60 0.92
C TYR A 78 -6.64 -4.56 -0.24
N LEU A 79 -5.55 -4.93 -0.93
CA LEU A 79 -5.52 -5.88 -2.04
C LEU A 79 -4.66 -7.11 -1.68
N GLY A 80 -4.47 -7.38 -0.39
CA GLY A 80 -3.65 -8.50 0.04
C GLY A 80 -4.28 -9.85 -0.29
N GLN A 81 -3.47 -10.85 -0.61
CA GLN A 81 -3.91 -12.21 -1.01
C GLN A 81 -4.78 -12.23 -2.29
N THR A 82 -4.63 -11.22 -3.15
CA THR A 82 -5.29 -11.15 -4.45
C THR A 82 -4.31 -11.57 -5.57
N LYS A 83 -4.85 -11.91 -6.75
CA LYS A 83 -4.06 -12.23 -7.95
C LYS A 83 -4.05 -11.05 -8.93
N ILE A 84 -3.60 -9.88 -8.45
CA ILE A 84 -3.48 -8.68 -9.29
C ILE A 84 -2.14 -8.61 -10.02
N ASN A 85 -2.12 -7.85 -11.12
CA ASN A 85 -0.94 -7.57 -11.94
C ASN A 85 -0.78 -6.07 -12.24
N ASN A 86 0.24 -5.73 -13.03
CA ASN A 86 0.52 -4.36 -13.48
C ASN A 86 -0.69 -3.65 -14.12
N GLU A 87 -1.49 -4.35 -14.92
CA GLU A 87 -2.66 -3.76 -15.59
C GLU A 87 -3.75 -3.40 -14.59
N ASN A 88 -3.87 -4.14 -13.49
CA ASN A 88 -4.87 -3.85 -12.47
C ASN A 88 -4.57 -2.52 -11.75
N ILE A 89 -3.30 -2.18 -11.49
CA ILE A 89 -2.91 -0.98 -10.70
C ILE A 89 -3.43 0.33 -11.32
N GLN A 90 -3.61 0.41 -12.65
CA GLN A 90 -4.07 1.63 -13.31
C GLN A 90 -5.41 2.14 -12.77
N PHE A 91 -6.30 1.23 -12.33
CA PHE A 91 -7.62 1.55 -11.77
C PHE A 91 -7.58 2.14 -10.36
N ILE A 92 -6.40 2.24 -9.75
CA ILE A 92 -6.19 2.83 -8.41
C ILE A 92 -5.70 4.28 -8.54
N SER A 93 -5.15 4.67 -9.70
CA SER A 93 -4.42 5.92 -9.88
C SER A 93 -5.24 7.20 -9.65
N HIS A 94 -6.58 7.13 -9.80
CA HIS A 94 -7.47 8.26 -9.54
C HIS A 94 -7.87 8.41 -8.07
N LEU A 95 -7.61 7.42 -7.22
CA LEU A 95 -7.95 7.42 -5.78
C LEU A 95 -6.92 8.22 -4.97
N THR A 96 -6.73 9.49 -5.33
CA THR A 96 -5.64 10.35 -4.83
C THR A 96 -5.75 10.71 -3.35
N SER A 97 -6.89 10.45 -2.70
CA SER A 97 -7.06 10.64 -1.25
C SER A 97 -6.67 9.41 -0.41
N LEU A 98 -6.19 8.33 -1.03
CA LEU A 98 -5.68 7.15 -0.33
C LEU A 98 -4.49 7.52 0.57
N GLU A 99 -4.59 7.05 1.80
CA GLU A 99 -3.57 7.17 2.86
C GLU A 99 -2.90 5.81 3.15
N MET A 100 -3.54 4.70 2.76
CA MET A 100 -2.97 3.36 2.85
C MET A 100 -3.28 2.54 1.60
N LEU A 101 -2.26 1.86 1.10
CA LEU A 101 -2.40 0.87 0.04
C LEU A 101 -1.56 -0.37 0.38
N SER A 102 -2.17 -1.55 0.26
CA SER A 102 -1.50 -2.82 0.51
C SER A 102 -1.64 -3.77 -0.66
N PHE A 103 -0.50 -4.26 -1.16
CA PHE A 103 -0.39 -5.30 -2.18
C PHE A 103 0.19 -6.62 -1.64
N CYS A 104 0.13 -6.87 -0.33
CA CYS A 104 0.78 -8.04 0.28
C CYS A 104 0.38 -9.38 -0.38
N HIS A 105 1.37 -10.23 -0.69
CA HIS A 105 1.19 -11.58 -1.26
C HIS A 105 0.68 -11.64 -2.71
N VAL A 106 0.99 -10.63 -3.53
CA VAL A 106 0.77 -10.65 -4.98
C VAL A 106 2.01 -11.24 -5.68
N TYR A 107 2.09 -12.57 -5.73
CA TYR A 107 3.26 -13.24 -6.32
C TYR A 107 3.44 -12.83 -7.80
N GLU A 108 4.63 -12.32 -8.14
CA GLU A 108 5.22 -12.27 -9.51
C GLU A 108 4.56 -11.37 -10.56
N ASN A 109 3.71 -10.39 -10.18
CA ASN A 109 2.92 -9.66 -11.19
C ASN A 109 2.93 -8.14 -11.08
N ILE A 110 3.65 -7.57 -10.10
CA ILE A 110 3.76 -6.12 -9.92
C ILE A 110 5.23 -5.72 -9.95
N ASN A 111 5.61 -4.88 -10.92
CA ASN A 111 6.97 -4.36 -11.10
C ASN A 111 6.97 -2.84 -11.35
N ASP A 112 8.15 -2.30 -11.65
CA ASP A 112 8.36 -0.86 -11.88
C ASP A 112 7.46 -0.25 -12.97
N LEU A 113 6.99 -1.04 -13.96
CA LEU A 113 6.06 -0.55 -14.98
C LEU A 113 4.65 -0.37 -14.41
N GLY A 114 4.17 -1.32 -13.61
CA GLY A 114 2.85 -1.24 -12.99
C GLY A 114 2.77 -0.16 -11.91
N THR A 115 3.84 0.02 -11.13
CA THR A 115 3.86 0.99 -10.03
C THR A 115 3.99 2.44 -10.47
N HIS A 116 4.26 2.73 -11.74
CA HIS A 116 4.22 4.10 -12.30
C HIS A 116 2.89 4.81 -12.02
N TYR A 117 1.78 4.06 -11.96
CA TYR A 117 0.46 4.58 -11.63
C TYR A 117 0.32 5.06 -10.17
N LEU A 118 1.22 4.65 -9.28
CA LEU A 118 1.19 5.07 -7.86
C LEU A 118 1.68 6.49 -7.64
N ARG A 119 2.35 7.11 -8.63
CA ARG A 119 2.94 8.46 -8.51
C ARG A 119 1.92 9.57 -8.18
N SER A 120 0.64 9.35 -8.50
CA SER A 120 -0.45 10.29 -8.20
C SER A 120 -0.95 10.20 -6.75
N LEU A 121 -0.60 9.14 -6.02
CA LEU A 121 -1.11 8.87 -4.67
C LEU A 121 -0.27 9.60 -3.60
N ILE A 122 -0.17 10.92 -3.71
CA ILE A 122 0.75 11.75 -2.91
C ILE A 122 0.37 11.87 -1.43
N ASN A 123 -0.86 11.49 -1.05
CA ASN A 123 -1.35 11.49 0.34
C ASN A 123 -1.05 10.18 1.08
N MET A 124 -0.26 9.29 0.48
CA MET A 124 0.08 8.00 1.07
C MET A 124 0.82 8.18 2.39
N ARG A 125 0.35 7.50 3.44
CA ARG A 125 0.99 7.40 4.75
C ARG A 125 1.55 6.01 5.01
N LYS A 126 0.93 4.97 4.45
CA LYS A 126 1.37 3.58 4.61
C LYS A 126 1.30 2.81 3.30
N LEU A 127 2.44 2.26 2.88
CA LEU A 127 2.52 1.52 1.63
C LEU A 127 3.17 0.15 1.84
N TYR A 128 2.46 -0.91 1.47
CA TYR A 128 2.94 -2.29 1.61
C TYR A 128 3.20 -2.88 0.23
N LEU A 129 4.48 -3.03 -0.13
CA LEU A 129 4.96 -3.56 -1.41
C LEU A 129 5.81 -4.82 -1.25
N ASN A 130 5.81 -5.46 -0.08
CA ASN A 130 6.59 -6.68 0.12
C ASN A 130 6.12 -7.81 -0.83
N SER A 131 7.08 -8.62 -1.25
CA SER A 131 6.87 -9.76 -2.15
C SER A 131 6.36 -9.36 -3.54
N THR A 132 6.83 -8.21 -4.05
CA THR A 132 6.59 -7.74 -5.43
C THR A 132 7.90 -7.74 -6.23
N ASP A 133 7.83 -7.58 -7.56
CA ASP A 133 9.00 -7.48 -8.45
C ASP A 133 9.47 -6.05 -8.67
N ILE A 134 9.11 -5.14 -7.78
CA ILE A 134 9.55 -3.75 -7.86
C ILE A 134 11.08 -3.66 -7.71
N GLY A 135 11.66 -2.68 -8.39
CA GLY A 135 13.06 -2.33 -8.31
C GLY A 135 13.24 -0.88 -7.88
N ASN A 136 14.42 -0.33 -8.21
CA ASN A 136 14.80 1.02 -7.82
C ASN A 136 13.88 2.10 -8.43
N ILE A 137 13.29 1.86 -9.62
CA ILE A 137 12.47 2.87 -10.30
C ILE A 137 11.18 3.11 -9.52
N THR A 138 10.56 2.06 -8.96
CA THR A 138 9.40 2.25 -8.07
C THR A 138 9.72 3.23 -6.95
N LEU A 139 10.86 3.11 -6.27
CA LEU A 139 11.23 4.03 -5.18
C LEU A 139 11.42 5.48 -5.67
N SER A 140 11.83 5.68 -6.92
CA SER A 140 11.87 7.02 -7.52
C SER A 140 10.48 7.65 -7.62
N TYR A 141 9.44 6.87 -7.92
CA TYR A 141 8.05 7.36 -7.96
C TYR A 141 7.52 7.69 -6.57
N LEU A 142 7.96 6.94 -5.55
CA LEU A 142 7.56 7.18 -4.15
C LEU A 142 8.21 8.43 -3.54
N SER A 143 9.25 8.99 -4.15
CA SER A 143 10.02 10.11 -3.60
C SER A 143 9.21 11.40 -3.35
N ASN A 144 8.05 11.54 -3.99
CA ASN A 144 7.12 12.67 -3.77
C ASN A 144 6.04 12.40 -2.72
N MET A 145 6.00 11.20 -2.12
CA MET A 145 5.06 10.85 -1.04
C MET A 145 5.58 11.39 0.30
N HIS A 146 5.67 12.70 0.44
CA HIS A 146 6.26 13.35 1.62
C HIS A 146 5.52 13.07 2.93
N GLN A 147 4.31 12.52 2.87
CA GLN A 147 3.52 12.09 4.02
C GLN A 147 3.72 10.60 4.38
N LEU A 148 4.57 9.87 3.63
CA LEU A 148 4.78 8.45 3.85
C LEU A 148 5.45 8.23 5.20
N GLU A 149 4.80 7.46 6.07
CA GLU A 149 5.25 7.14 7.42
C GLU A 149 5.70 5.69 7.56
N TYR A 150 5.12 4.79 6.76
CA TYR A 150 5.46 3.36 6.77
C TYR A 150 5.64 2.84 5.34
N LEU A 151 6.75 2.14 5.10
CA LEU A 151 7.03 1.45 3.84
C LEU A 151 7.49 0.01 4.08
N SER A 152 6.86 -0.97 3.44
CA SER A 152 7.33 -2.36 3.43
C SER A 152 7.79 -2.76 2.04
N ILE A 153 9.06 -3.17 1.90
CA ILE A 153 9.70 -3.54 0.63
C ILE A 153 10.55 -4.82 0.71
N GLY A 154 10.22 -5.74 1.63
CA GLY A 154 10.88 -7.05 1.72
C GLY A 154 10.58 -7.97 0.52
N ALA A 155 11.53 -8.81 0.12
CA ALA A 155 11.50 -9.65 -1.08
C ALA A 155 11.17 -8.87 -2.36
N THR A 156 11.91 -7.79 -2.59
CA THR A 156 11.84 -6.98 -3.80
C THR A 156 13.21 -6.95 -4.50
N ASN A 157 13.26 -6.42 -5.72
CA ASN A 157 14.49 -6.21 -6.48
C ASN A 157 15.16 -4.85 -6.16
N VAL A 158 14.79 -4.23 -5.03
CA VAL A 158 15.39 -2.98 -4.56
C VAL A 158 16.82 -3.23 -4.09
N THR A 159 17.71 -2.33 -4.48
CA THR A 159 19.13 -2.30 -4.09
C THR A 159 19.45 -1.04 -3.28
N ASP A 160 20.67 -0.95 -2.76
CA ASP A 160 21.19 0.25 -2.09
C ASP A 160 21.00 1.54 -2.90
N ASN A 161 21.13 1.45 -4.24
CA ASN A 161 20.89 2.60 -5.11
C ASN A 161 19.44 3.06 -5.12
N GLY A 162 18.48 2.15 -4.98
CA GLY A 162 17.06 2.47 -4.87
C GLY A 162 16.75 3.23 -3.59
N LEU A 163 17.39 2.85 -2.47
CA LEU A 163 17.17 3.48 -1.16
C LEU A 163 17.49 4.97 -1.14
N LYS A 164 18.40 5.44 -2.00
CA LYS A 164 18.73 6.87 -2.14
C LYS A 164 17.53 7.74 -2.50
N HIS A 165 16.51 7.18 -3.17
CA HIS A 165 15.28 7.91 -3.46
C HIS A 165 14.42 8.19 -2.22
N LEU A 166 14.65 7.46 -1.12
CA LEU A 166 13.90 7.58 0.13
C LEU A 166 14.50 8.60 1.10
N TYR A 167 15.74 9.04 0.89
CA TYR A 167 16.46 9.94 1.83
C TYR A 167 15.77 11.27 2.10
N ARG A 168 14.82 11.68 1.24
CA ARG A 168 14.05 12.93 1.39
C ARG A 168 12.68 12.73 2.04
N LEU A 169 12.31 11.49 2.36
CA LEU A 169 11.05 11.18 3.02
C LEU A 169 11.20 11.36 4.53
N SER A 170 11.34 12.62 4.98
CA SER A 170 11.56 12.97 6.39
C SER A 170 10.41 12.56 7.32
N SER A 171 9.23 12.24 6.77
CA SER A 171 8.09 11.73 7.52
C SER A 171 8.14 10.20 7.72
N LEU A 172 9.08 9.50 7.07
CA LEU A 172 9.17 8.05 7.15
C LEU A 172 9.64 7.65 8.55
N LYS A 173 8.76 6.96 9.27
CA LYS A 173 8.97 6.52 10.66
C LYS A 173 9.43 5.08 10.72
N GLU A 174 9.00 4.25 9.77
CA GLU A 174 9.37 2.86 9.71
C GLU A 174 9.50 2.36 8.28
N ILE A 175 10.57 1.62 8.03
CA ILE A 175 10.79 0.84 6.81
C ILE A 175 11.07 -0.60 7.18
N SER A 176 10.36 -1.53 6.54
CA SER A 176 10.52 -2.96 6.76
C SER A 176 11.04 -3.64 5.50
N PHE A 177 12.08 -4.46 5.67
CA PHE A 177 12.63 -5.34 4.65
C PHE A 177 12.16 -6.80 4.83
N ASP A 178 11.19 -7.02 5.72
CA ASP A 178 10.74 -8.34 6.10
C ASP A 178 9.78 -8.98 5.12
N LEU A 179 9.82 -10.31 5.12
CA LEU A 179 8.94 -11.17 4.35
C LEU A 179 7.78 -11.61 5.23
N ALA A 180 6.57 -11.65 4.66
CA ALA A 180 5.47 -12.39 5.27
C ALA A 180 5.51 -13.89 4.92
N TYR A 181 6.26 -14.31 3.89
CA TYR A 181 6.42 -15.72 3.50
C TYR A 181 7.76 -15.97 2.78
N SER A 182 8.53 -16.96 3.24
CA SER A 182 9.91 -17.26 2.83
C SER A 182 9.99 -18.19 1.62
N GLY A 183 9.46 -17.76 0.47
CA GLY A 183 9.57 -18.48 -0.81
C GLY A 183 10.96 -18.44 -1.45
N GLY A 184 12.04 -18.21 -0.69
CA GLY A 184 13.42 -18.16 -1.21
C GLY A 184 13.80 -16.89 -1.96
N ARG A 185 12.94 -15.84 -1.97
CA ARG A 185 13.29 -14.54 -2.55
C ARG A 185 14.32 -13.82 -1.67
N ARG A 186 15.37 -13.30 -2.31
CA ARG A 186 16.45 -12.55 -1.65
C ARG A 186 16.12 -11.06 -1.64
N ASN A 187 16.59 -10.37 -0.61
CA ASN A 187 16.70 -8.92 -0.59
C ASN A 187 18.08 -8.54 -1.18
N TYR A 188 18.14 -7.47 -1.98
CA TYR A 188 19.39 -6.98 -2.58
C TYR A 188 19.92 -5.69 -1.93
N VAL A 189 19.31 -5.31 -0.81
CA VAL A 189 19.81 -4.25 0.06
C VAL A 189 20.89 -4.84 0.96
N THR A 190 22.06 -4.22 0.97
CA THR A 190 23.19 -4.64 1.81
C THR A 190 23.13 -4.00 3.19
N LEU A 191 23.99 -4.46 4.11
CA LEU A 191 24.17 -3.79 5.40
C LEU A 191 24.59 -2.33 5.21
N LYS A 192 25.46 -2.06 4.23
CA LYS A 192 25.90 -0.70 3.93
C LYS A 192 24.74 0.19 3.45
N GLY A 193 23.85 -0.35 2.62
CA GLY A 193 22.64 0.37 2.21
C GLY A 193 21.72 0.71 3.38
N ILE A 194 21.58 -0.20 4.35
CA ILE A 194 20.82 0.04 5.58
C ILE A 194 21.48 1.13 6.43
N GLU A 195 22.80 1.08 6.63
CA GLU A 195 23.54 2.09 7.37
C GLU A 195 23.42 3.48 6.72
N ASP A 196 23.55 3.57 5.39
CA ASP A 196 23.41 4.83 4.67
C ASP A 196 21.98 5.38 4.77
N LEU A 197 20.97 4.50 4.71
CA LEU A 197 19.58 4.89 4.93
C LEU A 197 19.34 5.40 6.36
N GLN A 198 19.86 4.70 7.37
CA GLN A 198 19.75 5.11 8.77
C GLN A 198 20.46 6.45 9.03
N TYR A 199 21.60 6.69 8.38
CA TYR A 199 22.32 7.95 8.47
C TYR A 199 21.49 9.11 7.89
N CYS A 200 20.83 8.90 6.75
CA CYS A 200 19.97 9.92 6.14
C CYS A 200 18.62 10.10 6.85
N LEU A 201 18.09 9.05 7.49
CA LEU A 201 16.82 9.05 8.20
C LEU A 201 17.02 8.53 9.64
N PRO A 202 17.67 9.31 10.53
CA PRO A 202 18.11 8.84 11.85
C PRO A 202 16.96 8.41 12.77
N GLU A 203 15.77 8.98 12.60
CA GLU A 203 14.57 8.64 13.39
C GLU A 203 13.73 7.52 12.76
N CYS A 204 14.06 7.08 11.55
CA CYS A 204 13.33 6.00 10.88
C CYS A 204 13.76 4.67 11.49
N LYS A 205 12.79 3.93 12.03
CA LYS A 205 12.98 2.55 12.47
C LYS A 205 13.17 1.65 11.25
N ILE A 206 14.28 0.93 11.21
CA ILE A 206 14.54 -0.08 10.17
C ILE A 206 14.30 -1.47 10.77
N THR A 207 13.41 -2.24 10.16
CA THR A 207 13.08 -3.59 10.60
C THR A 207 13.63 -4.62 9.59
N VAL A 208 14.50 -5.50 10.07
CA VAL A 208 15.05 -6.67 9.35
C VAL A 208 15.09 -7.87 10.29
N SER A 209 14.27 -8.88 10.02
CA SER A 209 14.06 -10.08 10.82
C SER A 209 15.00 -11.22 10.41
N ASP A 210 15.40 -11.28 9.13
CA ASP A 210 16.38 -12.25 8.65
C ASP A 210 17.69 -11.53 8.30
N LEU A 211 18.66 -11.57 9.21
CA LEU A 211 19.98 -10.96 8.96
C LEU A 211 20.89 -11.85 8.10
N SER A 212 20.50 -13.11 7.81
CA SER A 212 21.38 -14.06 7.14
C SER A 212 21.74 -13.64 5.71
N TYR A 213 20.84 -12.92 5.02
CA TYR A 213 21.12 -12.40 3.67
C TYR A 213 22.02 -11.15 3.68
N LEU A 214 22.12 -10.43 4.79
CA LEU A 214 22.99 -9.25 4.91
C LEU A 214 24.47 -9.63 5.11
N LEU A 215 24.74 -10.89 5.43
CA LEU A 215 26.06 -11.42 5.74
C LEU A 215 26.70 -12.20 4.58
N SER A 216 26.02 -12.36 3.44
CA SER A 216 26.49 -13.21 2.34
C SER A 216 27.50 -12.55 1.39
N ASP A 217 27.80 -11.26 1.59
CA ASP A 217 28.87 -10.57 0.85
C ASP A 217 30.09 -10.39 1.76
N GLY A 218 30.87 -11.48 1.90
CA GLY A 218 32.20 -11.52 2.51
C GLY A 218 33.16 -12.32 1.66
#